data_AF-A0A8J6EW62-F1
#
_entry.id   AF-A0A8J6EW62-F1
#
_cell.length_a   1.000
_cell.length_b   1.000
_cell.length_c   1.000
_cell.angle_alpha   90.00
_cell.angle_beta   90.00
_cell.angle_gamma   90.00
#
_symmetry.space_group_name_H-M   'P 1'
#
loop_
_entity.id
_entity.type
_entity.pdbx_description
1 polymer ?
#
loop_
_entity_poly.entity_id
_entity_poly.type
_entity_poly.pdbx_seq_one_letter_code
_entity_poly.pdbx_strand_id
1 'polypeptide(L)'
;MAALVLLAGGTCAVLLLLCGTGPACVLAALTLLAALLCSSVLVASGSRSHVCVLVLGDLGRSPRMTYHALSLVRNGFTVTLAGFRETDPHRDVLDNPKIKIHQLSDFPALKVGPRLLRYILKVTVQALQLFYELLKIDPPSFILLQNPPGLPAIAVTWLFCLLRRCQLIIDWHNYGYSIMSLTNGPRHPIVHIAKWYEKIFGRLSNYNFCVTNAMKEDLLHNWRIKAITLYDKPAAIFKKTPVELQHQLFMKFAVDYAPFNARSDCTEAHMERSAFTEKNLTTDTVTHGDGRPALLISSTSWTEDEDFSVLLSALQDYDTFITNGSKLPSLVCVITGKGPLKEYYCKLIRELQLKNVQICTPWLEAEDYPVLLAYMNL
;
A
#
# COMPACT_ATOMS: atom_id res chain seq x y z
N MET A 1 -34.59 -13.26 -19.41
CA MET A 1 -33.99 -13.95 -18.23
C MET A 1 -34.90 -15.04 -17.68
N ALA A 2 -36.16 -14.75 -17.31
CA ALA A 2 -37.11 -15.79 -16.87
C ALA A 2 -37.31 -16.91 -17.90
N ALA A 3 -37.40 -16.58 -19.20
CA ALA A 3 -37.55 -17.56 -20.27
C ALA A 3 -36.35 -18.52 -20.43
N LEU A 4 -35.11 -18.06 -20.20
CA LEU A 4 -33.90 -18.88 -20.33
C LEU A 4 -33.69 -19.81 -19.13
N VAL A 5 -34.07 -19.34 -17.93
CA VAL A 5 -34.09 -20.16 -16.71
C VAL A 5 -35.22 -21.20 -16.75
N LEU A 6 -36.38 -20.85 -17.32
CA LEU A 6 -37.48 -21.79 -17.56
C LEU A 6 -37.15 -22.81 -18.65
N LEU A 7 -36.45 -22.41 -19.72
CA LEU A 7 -35.96 -23.32 -20.76
C LEU A 7 -34.89 -24.28 -20.22
N ALA A 8 -33.94 -23.78 -19.42
CA ALA A 8 -32.90 -24.62 -18.78
C ALA A 8 -33.46 -25.53 -17.66
N GLY A 9 -34.42 -25.04 -16.88
CA GLY A 9 -35.14 -25.83 -15.89
C GLY A 9 -36.06 -26.88 -16.52
N GLY A 10 -36.70 -26.53 -17.64
CA GLY A 10 -37.55 -27.43 -18.43
C GLY A 10 -36.76 -28.55 -19.11
N THR A 11 -35.59 -28.24 -19.68
CA THR A 11 -34.70 -29.28 -20.25
C THR A 11 -34.10 -30.18 -19.17
N CYS A 12 -33.78 -29.64 -17.99
CA CYS A 12 -33.27 -30.41 -16.85
C CYS A 12 -34.33 -31.36 -16.26
N ALA A 13 -35.59 -30.91 -16.16
CA ALA A 13 -36.71 -31.74 -15.73
C ALA A 13 -37.01 -32.88 -16.71
N VAL A 14 -36.94 -32.60 -18.02
CA VAL A 14 -37.12 -33.63 -19.08
C VAL A 14 -35.97 -34.64 -19.09
N LEU A 15 -34.73 -34.22 -18.83
CA LEU A 15 -33.57 -35.11 -18.70
C LEU A 15 -33.62 -36.01 -17.45
N LEU A 16 -34.13 -35.49 -16.33
CA LEU A 16 -34.33 -36.27 -15.09
C LEU A 16 -35.47 -37.29 -15.20
N LEU A 17 -36.51 -37.00 -16.00
CA LEU A 17 -37.62 -37.92 -16.26
C LEU A 17 -37.27 -39.04 -17.26
N LEU A 18 -36.26 -38.86 -18.11
CA LEU A 18 -35.94 -39.78 -19.20
C LEU A 18 -34.75 -40.72 -18.95
N CYS A 19 -33.92 -40.53 -17.92
CA CYS A 19 -32.70 -41.32 -17.74
C CYS A 19 -32.47 -41.76 -16.29
N GLY A 20 -32.82 -43.01 -15.98
CA GLY A 20 -32.52 -43.70 -14.72
C GLY A 20 -31.08 -44.19 -14.57
N THR A 21 -30.08 -43.35 -14.86
CA THR A 21 -28.66 -43.69 -14.62
C THR A 21 -27.89 -42.51 -14.03
N GLY A 22 -27.11 -42.78 -12.98
CA GLY A 22 -26.30 -41.81 -12.22
C GLY A 22 -25.53 -40.74 -13.03
N PRO A 23 -24.94 -41.01 -14.21
CA PRO A 23 -24.25 -39.98 -15.00
C PRO A 23 -25.17 -38.88 -15.54
N ALA A 24 -26.45 -39.16 -15.83
CA ALA A 24 -27.40 -38.15 -16.29
C ALA A 24 -27.77 -37.17 -15.17
N CYS A 25 -27.92 -37.66 -13.94
CA CYS A 25 -28.14 -36.83 -12.76
C CYS A 25 -26.93 -35.94 -12.43
N VAL A 26 -25.71 -36.45 -12.62
CA VAL A 26 -24.48 -35.66 -12.44
C VAL A 26 -24.39 -34.56 -13.48
N LEU A 27 -24.70 -34.84 -14.75
CA LEU A 27 -24.70 -33.84 -15.81
C LEU A 27 -25.81 -32.78 -15.60
N ALA A 28 -27.00 -33.20 -15.16
CA ALA A 28 -28.10 -32.32 -14.79
C ALA A 28 -27.72 -31.40 -13.60
N ALA A 29 -27.06 -31.95 -12.58
CA ALA A 29 -26.57 -31.18 -11.44
C ALA A 29 -25.46 -30.20 -11.85
N LEU A 30 -24.52 -30.61 -12.70
CA LEU A 30 -23.45 -29.74 -13.21
C LEU A 30 -23.98 -28.63 -14.11
N THR A 31 -24.99 -28.92 -14.95
CA THR A 31 -25.63 -27.91 -15.79
C THR A 31 -26.50 -26.95 -14.98
N LEU A 32 -27.20 -27.42 -13.94
CA LEU A 32 -27.91 -26.57 -13.00
C LEU A 32 -26.92 -25.69 -12.20
N LEU A 33 -25.82 -26.26 -11.72
CA LEU A 33 -24.77 -25.53 -11.00
C LEU A 33 -24.12 -24.49 -11.92
N ALA A 34 -23.81 -24.85 -13.16
CA ALA A 34 -23.30 -23.92 -14.17
C ALA A 34 -24.34 -22.85 -14.51
N ALA A 35 -25.63 -23.18 -14.57
CA ALA A 35 -26.70 -22.21 -14.80
C ALA A 35 -26.92 -21.28 -13.60
N LEU A 36 -26.76 -21.76 -12.37
CA LEU A 36 -26.81 -20.97 -11.14
C LEU A 36 -25.55 -20.11 -10.96
N LEU A 37 -24.38 -20.62 -11.35
CA LEU A 37 -23.14 -19.85 -11.40
C LEU A 37 -23.24 -18.78 -12.48
N CYS A 38 -23.69 -19.13 -13.69
CA CYS A 38 -23.95 -18.17 -14.76
C CYS A 38 -25.03 -17.16 -14.36
N SER A 39 -26.13 -17.58 -13.72
CA SER A 39 -27.17 -16.65 -13.28
C SER A 39 -26.66 -15.73 -12.17
N SER A 40 -25.94 -16.27 -11.19
CA SER A 40 -25.34 -15.50 -10.11
C SER A 40 -24.31 -14.52 -10.65
N VAL A 41 -23.52 -14.88 -11.66
CA VAL A 41 -22.53 -14.03 -12.38
C VAL A 41 -23.20 -12.98 -13.29
N LEU A 42 -24.33 -13.31 -13.91
CA LEU A 42 -25.08 -12.43 -14.83
C LEU A 42 -26.08 -11.51 -14.13
N VAL A 43 -26.22 -11.57 -12.80
CA VAL A 43 -26.95 -10.53 -12.05
C VAL A 43 -26.26 -9.20 -12.32
N ALA A 44 -27.01 -8.30 -12.96
CA ALA A 44 -26.57 -6.97 -13.37
C ALA A 44 -26.10 -6.14 -12.16
N SER A 45 -25.26 -5.14 -12.42
CA SER A 45 -24.73 -4.21 -11.42
C SER A 45 -25.80 -3.76 -10.43
N GLY A 46 -25.46 -3.72 -9.14
CA GLY A 46 -26.34 -3.31 -8.07
C GLY A 46 -26.63 -1.81 -8.10
N SER A 47 -26.94 -1.23 -6.93
CA SER A 47 -27.19 0.21 -6.82
C SER A 47 -26.14 1.04 -7.56
N ARG A 48 -26.58 2.04 -8.33
CA ARG A 48 -25.71 2.99 -9.06
C ARG A 48 -24.69 3.70 -8.17
N SER A 49 -24.87 3.64 -6.85
CA SER A 49 -24.05 4.32 -5.86
C SER A 49 -23.09 3.39 -5.10
N HIS A 50 -22.88 2.14 -5.54
CA HIS A 50 -21.94 1.21 -4.88
C HIS A 50 -20.63 1.04 -5.65
N VAL A 51 -19.50 1.15 -4.94
CA VAL A 51 -18.14 1.02 -5.49
C VAL A 51 -17.36 -0.03 -4.69
N CYS A 52 -16.65 -0.92 -5.38
CA CYS A 52 -15.67 -1.80 -4.74
C CYS A 52 -14.27 -1.19 -4.89
N VAL A 53 -13.61 -0.90 -3.78
CA VAL A 53 -12.20 -0.50 -3.73
C VAL A 53 -11.38 -1.75 -3.42
N LEU A 54 -10.61 -2.23 -4.40
CA LEU A 54 -9.90 -3.50 -4.34
C LEU A 54 -8.39 -3.29 -4.20
N VAL A 55 -7.83 -3.88 -3.15
CA VAL A 55 -6.42 -3.82 -2.78
C VAL A 55 -5.90 -5.23 -2.57
N LEU A 56 -4.97 -5.68 -3.40
CA LEU A 56 -4.30 -6.98 -3.19
C LEU A 56 -3.08 -6.82 -2.28
N GLY A 57 -3.32 -6.25 -1.10
CA GLY A 57 -2.35 -5.89 -0.09
C GLY A 57 -3.04 -5.65 1.26
N ASP A 58 -2.26 -5.40 2.30
CA ASP A 58 -2.78 -5.09 3.63
C ASP A 58 -3.50 -3.73 3.63
N LEU A 59 -4.78 -3.73 4.02
CA LEU A 59 -5.63 -2.54 4.02
C LEU A 59 -5.11 -1.47 4.98
N GLY A 60 -4.58 -1.85 6.15
CA GLY A 60 -4.00 -0.91 7.10
C GLY A 60 -2.74 -0.20 6.59
N ARG A 61 -2.08 -0.76 5.58
CA ARG A 61 -0.88 -0.21 4.95
C ARG A 61 -1.12 0.38 3.57
N SER A 62 -2.37 0.59 3.20
CA SER A 62 -2.77 1.11 1.89
C SER A 62 -3.54 2.44 2.01
N PRO A 63 -2.89 3.50 2.54
CA PRO A 63 -3.56 4.76 2.90
C PRO A 63 -4.25 5.46 1.71
N ARG A 64 -3.65 5.41 0.52
CA ARG A 64 -4.26 5.98 -0.69
C ARG A 64 -5.64 5.38 -0.99
N MET A 65 -5.76 4.06 -0.88
CA MET A 65 -7.01 3.36 -1.17
C MET A 65 -8.06 3.56 -0.07
N THR A 66 -7.63 3.63 1.20
CA THR A 66 -8.53 3.98 2.30
C THR A 66 -9.04 5.42 2.16
N TYR A 67 -8.22 6.36 1.69
CA TYR A 67 -8.67 7.72 1.37
C TYR A 67 -9.60 7.77 0.16
N HIS A 68 -9.38 6.96 -0.87
CA HIS A 68 -10.35 6.81 -1.97
C HIS A 68 -11.69 6.31 -1.44
N ALA A 69 -11.72 5.29 -0.58
CA ALA A 69 -12.94 4.81 0.04
C ALA A 69 -13.68 5.91 0.83
N LEU A 70 -12.96 6.66 1.67
CA LEU A 70 -13.52 7.77 2.44
C LEU A 70 -14.04 8.90 1.54
N SER A 71 -13.31 9.25 0.47
CA SER A 71 -13.72 10.27 -0.49
C SER A 71 -14.99 9.88 -1.23
N LEU A 72 -15.11 8.61 -1.66
CA LEU A 72 -16.31 8.09 -2.31
C LEU A 72 -17.53 8.16 -1.37
N VAL A 73 -17.36 7.76 -0.11
CA VAL A 73 -18.44 7.84 0.89
C VAL A 73 -18.90 9.28 1.14
N ARG A 74 -17.96 10.23 1.21
CA ARG A 74 -18.29 11.67 1.34
C ARG A 74 -19.09 12.20 0.15
N ASN A 75 -18.95 11.57 -1.03
CA ASN A 75 -19.70 11.89 -2.25
C ASN A 75 -20.97 11.04 -2.42
N GLY A 76 -21.45 10.38 -1.36
CA GLY A 76 -22.74 9.68 -1.35
C GLY A 76 -22.70 8.22 -1.81
N PHE A 77 -21.53 7.67 -2.15
CA PHE A 77 -21.40 6.26 -2.49
C PHE A 77 -21.38 5.36 -1.25
N THR A 78 -21.80 4.11 -1.42
CA THR A 78 -21.45 3.02 -0.51
C THR A 78 -20.22 2.31 -1.05
N VAL A 79 -19.34 1.85 -0.15
CA VAL A 79 -18.05 1.28 -0.54
C VAL A 79 -17.86 -0.11 0.05
N THR A 80 -17.50 -1.08 -0.78
CA THR A 80 -16.86 -2.31 -0.31
C THR A 80 -15.35 -2.14 -0.40
N LEU A 81 -14.65 -2.19 0.73
CA LEU A 81 -13.19 -2.14 0.77
C LEU A 81 -12.65 -3.57 0.86
N ALA A 82 -12.13 -4.09 -0.24
CA ALA A 82 -11.67 -5.48 -0.35
C ALA A 82 -10.14 -5.56 -0.31
N GLY A 83 -9.60 -6.36 0.61
CA GLY A 83 -8.15 -6.58 0.71
C GLY A 83 -7.75 -7.50 1.87
N PHE A 84 -6.45 -7.65 2.11
CA PHE A 84 -5.96 -8.39 3.27
C PHE A 84 -6.08 -7.52 4.52
N ARG A 85 -6.42 -8.14 5.66
CA ARG A 85 -6.56 -7.45 6.94
C ARG A 85 -5.54 -7.99 7.93
N GLU A 86 -4.28 -7.64 7.72
CA GLU A 86 -3.19 -7.96 8.65
C GLU A 86 -3.05 -6.86 9.71
N THR A 87 -3.21 -5.60 9.27
CA THR A 87 -3.25 -4.41 10.12
C THR A 87 -4.60 -3.73 9.98
N ASP A 88 -5.13 -3.20 11.07
CA ASP A 88 -6.39 -2.46 11.03
C ASP A 88 -6.23 -1.11 10.29
N PRO A 89 -7.15 -0.78 9.36
CA PRO A 89 -7.24 0.55 8.77
C PRO A 89 -7.51 1.64 9.81
N HIS A 90 -7.32 2.90 9.39
CA HIS A 90 -7.64 4.07 10.21
C HIS A 90 -9.08 4.03 10.73
N ARG A 91 -9.32 4.54 11.95
CA ARG A 91 -10.63 4.51 12.63
C ARG A 91 -11.75 5.11 11.78
N ASP A 92 -11.51 6.21 11.06
CA ASP A 92 -12.45 6.80 10.10
C ASP A 92 -13.03 5.81 9.09
N VAL A 93 -12.30 4.74 8.73
CA VAL A 93 -12.76 3.68 7.84
C VAL A 93 -13.57 2.64 8.61
N LEU A 94 -13.06 2.22 9.77
CA LEU A 94 -13.68 1.19 10.61
C LEU A 94 -15.03 1.63 11.18
N ASP A 95 -15.13 2.89 11.58
CA ASP A 95 -16.30 3.47 12.24
C ASP A 95 -17.36 3.93 11.22
N ASN A 96 -17.09 3.83 9.91
CA ASN A 96 -17.98 4.34 8.89
C ASN A 96 -19.01 3.29 8.42
N PRO A 97 -20.32 3.49 8.67
CA PRO A 97 -21.33 2.49 8.35
C PRO A 97 -21.56 2.28 6.84
N LYS A 98 -21.06 3.18 5.99
CA LYS A 98 -21.15 3.07 4.51
C LYS A 98 -19.97 2.31 3.90
N ILE A 99 -18.98 1.93 4.71
CA ILE A 99 -17.82 1.14 4.28
C ILE A 99 -17.98 -0.29 4.83
N LYS A 100 -18.06 -1.26 3.93
CA LYS A 100 -18.06 -2.69 4.27
C LYS A 100 -16.69 -3.28 3.93
N ILE A 101 -15.97 -3.76 4.93
CA ILE A 101 -14.67 -4.41 4.70
C ILE A 101 -14.91 -5.86 4.26
N HIS A 102 -14.35 -6.24 3.12
CA HIS A 102 -14.36 -7.61 2.60
C HIS A 102 -12.94 -8.18 2.68
N GLN A 103 -12.70 -9.07 3.64
CA GLN A 103 -11.38 -9.67 3.82
C GLN A 103 -11.13 -10.74 2.75
N LEU A 104 -10.04 -10.56 1.99
CA LEU A 104 -9.55 -11.58 1.07
C LEU A 104 -8.84 -12.68 1.86
N SER A 105 -9.10 -13.94 1.53
CA SER A 105 -8.35 -15.05 2.09
C SER A 105 -6.92 -15.07 1.55
N ASP A 106 -5.93 -15.43 2.37
CA ASP A 106 -4.58 -15.72 1.87
C ASP A 106 -4.46 -17.20 1.50
N PHE A 107 -3.69 -17.53 0.46
CA PHE A 107 -3.44 -18.91 0.07
C PHE A 107 -1.98 -19.28 0.31
N PRO A 108 -1.71 -20.36 1.06
CA PRO A 108 -0.35 -20.77 1.35
C PRO A 108 0.38 -21.14 0.05
N ALA A 109 1.51 -20.49 -0.21
CA ALA A 109 2.32 -20.79 -1.38
C ALA A 109 2.76 -22.26 -1.37
N LEU A 110 2.55 -22.95 -2.49
CA LEU A 110 3.03 -24.32 -2.67
C LEU A 110 4.57 -24.32 -2.61
N LYS A 111 5.11 -25.01 -1.61
CA LYS A 111 6.57 -25.04 -1.36
C LYS A 111 7.31 -26.04 -2.24
N VAL A 112 6.61 -27.02 -2.83
CA VAL A 112 7.20 -28.16 -3.53
C VAL A 112 7.01 -28.04 -5.06
N GLY A 113 8.03 -28.40 -5.85
CA GLY A 113 7.96 -28.53 -7.31
C GLY A 113 8.83 -27.53 -8.11
N PRO A 114 8.89 -27.68 -9.45
CA PRO A 114 9.68 -26.81 -10.33
C PRO A 114 9.25 -25.34 -10.25
N ARG A 115 10.21 -24.41 -10.28
CA ARG A 115 9.96 -22.96 -10.11
C ARG A 115 8.88 -22.41 -11.04
N LEU A 116 8.94 -22.76 -12.34
CA LEU A 116 7.98 -22.29 -13.34
C LEU A 116 6.56 -22.81 -13.08
N LEU A 117 6.42 -24.12 -12.80
CA LEU A 117 5.12 -24.73 -12.52
C LEU A 117 4.49 -24.14 -11.26
N ARG A 118 5.28 -23.91 -10.20
CA ARG A 118 4.81 -23.24 -8.98
C ARG A 118 4.30 -21.83 -9.25
N TYR A 119 5.00 -21.06 -10.10
CA TYR A 119 4.57 -19.70 -10.45
C TYR A 119 3.25 -19.71 -11.23
N ILE A 120 3.15 -20.54 -12.28
CA ILE A 120 1.93 -20.67 -13.08
C ILE A 120 0.77 -21.11 -12.19
N LEU A 121 0.96 -22.14 -11.38
CA LEU A 121 -0.08 -22.63 -10.48
C LEU A 121 -0.48 -21.58 -9.45
N LYS A 122 0.49 -20.85 -8.87
CA LYS A 122 0.22 -19.74 -7.94
C LYS A 122 -0.65 -18.68 -8.60
N VAL A 123 -0.28 -18.21 -9.80
CA VAL A 123 -1.04 -17.17 -10.52
C VAL A 123 -2.45 -17.66 -10.87
N THR A 124 -2.60 -18.91 -11.33
CA THR A 124 -3.92 -19.49 -11.64
C THR A 124 -4.80 -19.61 -10.41
N VAL A 125 -4.26 -20.12 -9.29
CA VAL A 125 -5.01 -20.23 -8.03
C VAL A 125 -5.42 -18.85 -7.52
N GLN A 126 -4.49 -17.89 -7.51
CA GLN A 126 -4.80 -16.51 -7.12
C GLN A 126 -5.86 -15.87 -8.03
N ALA A 127 -5.85 -16.18 -9.33
CA ALA A 127 -6.85 -15.69 -10.28
C ALA A 127 -8.25 -16.24 -9.99
N LEU A 128 -8.36 -17.56 -9.82
CA LEU A 128 -9.62 -18.24 -9.48
C LEU A 128 -10.18 -17.76 -8.15
N GLN A 129 -9.29 -17.61 -7.16
CA GLN A 129 -9.66 -17.16 -5.84
C GLN A 129 -10.15 -15.71 -5.85
N LEU A 130 -9.41 -14.80 -6.48
CA LEU A 130 -9.84 -13.40 -6.59
C LEU A 130 -11.20 -13.30 -7.29
N PHE A 131 -11.40 -14.07 -8.36
CA PHE A 131 -12.70 -14.12 -9.03
C PHE A 131 -13.79 -14.61 -8.09
N TYR A 132 -13.55 -15.68 -7.32
CA TYR A 132 -14.48 -16.20 -6.33
C TYR A 132 -14.81 -15.21 -5.22
N GLU A 133 -13.82 -14.49 -4.68
CA GLU A 133 -14.04 -13.45 -3.67
C GLU A 133 -14.88 -12.29 -4.23
N LEU A 134 -14.65 -11.89 -5.47
CA LEU A 134 -15.47 -10.88 -6.15
C LEU A 134 -16.92 -11.35 -6.37
N LEU A 135 -17.20 -12.66 -6.41
CA LEU A 135 -18.59 -13.15 -6.48
C LEU A 135 -19.34 -13.04 -5.14
N LYS A 136 -18.62 -12.92 -4.02
CA LYS A 136 -19.23 -12.82 -2.68
C LYS A 136 -19.61 -11.38 -2.30
N ILE A 137 -19.01 -10.39 -2.94
CA ILE A 137 -19.32 -8.98 -2.65
C ILE A 137 -20.67 -8.59 -3.26
N ASP A 138 -21.30 -7.59 -2.64
CA ASP A 138 -22.49 -6.96 -3.21
C ASP A 138 -22.15 -6.39 -4.61
N PRO A 139 -23.02 -6.56 -5.64
CA PRO A 139 -22.67 -6.22 -7.02
C PRO A 139 -22.35 -4.72 -7.19
N PRO A 140 -21.08 -4.35 -7.49
CA PRO A 140 -20.70 -2.95 -7.59
C PRO A 140 -21.02 -2.36 -8.96
N SER A 141 -21.17 -1.03 -9.03
CA SER A 141 -21.22 -0.29 -10.29
C SER A 141 -19.83 0.01 -10.84
N PHE A 142 -18.86 0.19 -9.95
CA PHE A 142 -17.46 0.44 -10.27
C PHE A 142 -16.53 -0.43 -9.42
N ILE A 143 -15.43 -0.90 -10.01
CA ILE A 143 -14.30 -1.47 -9.27
C ILE A 143 -13.11 -0.54 -9.44
N LEU A 144 -12.58 -0.03 -8.33
CA LEU A 144 -11.34 0.72 -8.26
C LEU A 144 -10.22 -0.21 -7.79
N LEU A 145 -9.38 -0.67 -8.71
CA LEU A 145 -8.27 -1.58 -8.46
C LEU A 145 -6.97 -0.80 -8.23
N GLN A 146 -6.28 -1.09 -7.14
CA GLN A 146 -4.89 -0.66 -6.92
C GLN A 146 -3.93 -1.46 -7.81
N ASN A 147 -3.06 -0.78 -8.57
CA ASN A 147 -1.90 -1.38 -9.23
C ASN A 147 -0.60 -0.76 -8.69
N PRO A 148 0.38 -1.56 -8.23
CA PRO A 148 0.46 -3.04 -8.19
C PRO A 148 -0.23 -3.69 -6.96
N PRO A 149 -0.42 -5.03 -6.96
CA PRO A 149 -0.06 -6.00 -8.00
C PRO A 149 -1.10 -6.09 -9.14
N GLY A 150 -0.61 -6.03 -10.38
CA GLY A 150 -1.47 -6.08 -11.57
C GLY A 150 -1.77 -7.48 -12.08
N LEU A 151 -0.85 -8.43 -11.94
CA LEU A 151 -1.01 -9.82 -12.38
C LEU A 151 -1.40 -10.71 -11.18
N PRO A 152 -2.48 -11.50 -11.23
CA PRO A 152 -3.50 -11.62 -12.29
C PRO A 152 -4.67 -10.61 -12.16
N ALA A 153 -4.58 -9.68 -11.21
CA ALA A 153 -5.67 -8.81 -10.78
C ALA A 153 -6.42 -8.09 -11.90
N ILE A 154 -5.70 -7.45 -12.82
CA ILE A 154 -6.31 -6.61 -13.88
C ILE A 154 -7.16 -7.48 -14.80
N ALA A 155 -6.65 -8.63 -15.23
CA ALA A 155 -7.40 -9.54 -16.11
C ALA A 155 -8.64 -10.10 -15.43
N VAL A 156 -8.51 -10.51 -14.16
CA VAL A 156 -9.60 -11.11 -13.38
C VAL A 156 -10.70 -10.09 -13.10
N THR A 157 -10.33 -8.89 -12.68
CA THR A 157 -11.27 -7.80 -12.41
C THR A 157 -11.93 -7.31 -13.69
N TRP A 158 -11.20 -7.22 -14.80
CA TRP A 158 -11.77 -6.91 -16.11
C TRP A 158 -12.81 -7.96 -16.53
N LEU A 159 -12.49 -9.25 -16.40
CA LEU A 159 -13.42 -10.33 -16.73
C LEU A 159 -14.67 -10.26 -15.85
N PHE A 160 -14.49 -10.05 -14.55
CA PHE A 160 -15.60 -9.84 -13.63
C PHE A 160 -16.47 -8.65 -14.04
N CYS A 161 -15.85 -7.52 -14.40
CA CYS A 161 -16.55 -6.31 -14.86
C CYS A 161 -17.34 -6.56 -16.13
N LEU A 162 -16.77 -7.30 -17.09
CA LEU A 162 -17.44 -7.69 -18.33
C LEU A 162 -18.70 -8.53 -18.04
N LEU A 163 -18.60 -9.49 -17.13
CA LEU A 163 -19.71 -10.39 -16.78
C LEU A 163 -20.81 -9.70 -15.99
N ARG A 164 -20.43 -8.80 -15.06
CA ARG A 164 -21.33 -8.06 -14.16
C ARG A 164 -21.86 -6.75 -14.73
N ARG A 165 -21.35 -6.33 -15.89
CA ARG A 165 -21.60 -5.04 -16.51
C ARG A 165 -21.26 -3.86 -15.58
N CYS A 166 -20.17 -3.95 -14.84
CA CYS A 166 -19.63 -2.85 -14.06
C CYS A 166 -18.39 -2.25 -14.73
N GLN A 167 -17.95 -1.07 -14.28
CA GLN A 167 -16.83 -0.36 -14.88
C GLN A 167 -15.55 -0.56 -14.06
N LEU A 168 -14.45 -0.86 -14.74
CA LEU A 168 -13.13 -1.01 -14.13
C LEU A 168 -12.35 0.30 -14.17
N ILE A 169 -11.87 0.72 -13.01
CA ILE A 169 -10.94 1.83 -12.81
C ILE A 169 -9.64 1.25 -12.27
N ILE A 170 -8.52 1.53 -12.92
CA ILE A 170 -7.19 1.14 -12.42
C ILE A 170 -6.49 2.37 -11.87
N ASP A 171 -6.01 2.29 -10.63
CA ASP A 171 -5.17 3.32 -10.02
C ASP A 171 -3.70 2.90 -10.05
N TRP A 172 -2.92 3.55 -10.91
CA TRP A 172 -1.51 3.26 -11.18
C TRP A 172 -0.60 3.98 -10.18
N HIS A 173 0.00 3.22 -9.27
CA HIS A 173 0.93 3.73 -8.26
C HIS A 173 2.38 3.51 -8.67
N ASN A 174 2.64 2.36 -9.30
CA ASN A 174 3.91 1.98 -9.90
C ASN A 174 3.63 0.95 -11.02
N TYR A 175 4.66 0.59 -11.78
CA TYR A 175 4.58 -0.51 -12.72
C TYR A 175 5.01 -1.82 -12.05
N GLY A 176 4.14 -2.83 -12.04
CA GLY A 176 4.47 -4.12 -11.43
C GLY A 176 5.70 -4.77 -12.10
N TYR A 177 5.88 -4.59 -13.41
CA TYR A 177 7.05 -5.10 -14.11
C TYR A 177 8.36 -4.43 -13.69
N SER A 178 8.36 -3.12 -13.35
CA SER A 178 9.59 -2.43 -12.92
C SER A 178 10.00 -2.89 -11.53
N ILE A 179 9.06 -3.10 -10.61
CA ILE A 179 9.35 -3.69 -9.30
C ILE A 179 9.94 -5.10 -9.47
N MET A 180 9.33 -5.93 -10.30
CA MET A 180 9.83 -7.29 -10.56
C MET A 180 11.20 -7.32 -11.25
N SER A 181 11.54 -6.26 -11.99
CA SER A 181 12.84 -6.07 -12.64
C SER A 181 13.99 -5.90 -11.64
N LEU A 182 13.72 -5.43 -10.43
CA LEU A 182 14.77 -5.22 -9.42
C LEU A 182 15.30 -6.57 -8.93
N THR A 183 14.39 -7.49 -8.60
CA THR A 183 14.75 -8.82 -8.10
C THR A 183 15.24 -9.79 -9.18
N ASN A 184 14.65 -9.75 -10.39
CA ASN A 184 14.97 -10.73 -11.45
C ASN A 184 15.94 -10.19 -12.50
N GLY A 185 16.18 -8.87 -12.52
CA GLY A 185 16.93 -8.18 -13.56
C GLY A 185 16.08 -7.78 -14.78
N PRO A 186 16.40 -6.66 -15.43
CA PRO A 186 15.59 -6.07 -16.51
C PRO A 186 15.53 -6.90 -17.80
N ARG A 187 16.51 -7.78 -18.03
CA ARG A 187 16.57 -8.67 -19.21
C ARG A 187 15.87 -10.01 -18.99
N HIS A 188 15.34 -10.25 -17.79
CA HIS A 188 14.72 -11.55 -17.50
C HIS A 188 13.39 -11.70 -18.26
N PRO A 189 13.14 -12.84 -18.94
CA PRO A 189 11.93 -13.04 -19.76
C PRO A 189 10.62 -12.77 -19.01
N ILE A 190 10.56 -13.11 -17.72
CA ILE A 190 9.38 -12.87 -16.88
C ILE A 190 9.00 -11.38 -16.77
N VAL A 191 9.99 -10.48 -16.74
CA VAL A 191 9.81 -9.02 -16.66
C VAL A 191 9.19 -8.51 -17.95
N HIS A 192 9.65 -9.01 -19.10
CA HIS A 192 9.06 -8.68 -20.39
C HIS A 192 7.62 -9.18 -20.51
N ILE A 193 7.32 -10.39 -20.01
CA ILE A 193 5.96 -10.94 -19.99
C ILE A 193 5.05 -10.09 -19.09
N ALA A 194 5.49 -9.72 -17.88
CA ALA A 194 4.71 -8.86 -16.99
C ALA A 194 4.47 -7.47 -17.58
N LYS A 195 5.48 -6.86 -18.22
CA LYS A 195 5.34 -5.57 -18.92
C LYS A 195 4.31 -5.66 -20.04
N TRP A 196 4.38 -6.72 -20.84
CA TRP A 196 3.42 -6.98 -21.92
C TRP A 196 2.01 -7.17 -21.36
N TYR A 197 1.86 -7.93 -20.28
CA TYR A 197 0.59 -8.17 -19.60
C TYR A 197 -0.03 -6.87 -19.09
N GLU A 198 0.70 -6.09 -18.29
CA GLU A 198 0.20 -4.82 -17.74
C GLU A 198 -0.19 -3.84 -18.86
N LYS A 199 0.61 -3.78 -19.92
CA LYS A 199 0.33 -2.92 -21.08
C LYS A 199 -0.93 -3.32 -21.84
N ILE A 200 -1.22 -4.61 -21.99
CA ILE A 200 -2.42 -5.07 -22.71
C ILE A 200 -3.65 -4.97 -21.83
N PHE A 201 -3.62 -5.60 -20.67
CA PHE A 201 -4.79 -5.66 -19.79
C PHE A 201 -5.10 -4.30 -19.17
N GLY A 202 -4.09 -3.46 -18.93
CA GLY A 202 -4.29 -2.08 -18.49
C GLY A 202 -5.08 -1.23 -19.48
N ARG A 203 -5.05 -1.55 -20.78
CA ARG A 203 -5.85 -0.83 -21.80
C ARG A 203 -7.31 -1.24 -21.83
N LEU A 204 -7.67 -2.34 -21.17
CA LEU A 204 -9.03 -2.85 -21.13
C LEU A 204 -9.88 -2.19 -20.04
N SER A 205 -9.28 -1.38 -19.15
CA SER A 205 -10.01 -0.60 -18.15
C SER A 205 -10.83 0.52 -18.79
N ASN A 206 -11.92 0.91 -18.12
CA ASN A 206 -12.76 2.02 -18.55
C ASN A 206 -12.12 3.36 -18.22
N TYR A 207 -11.51 3.47 -17.04
CA TYR A 207 -10.85 4.67 -16.55
C TYR A 207 -9.54 4.32 -15.85
N ASN A 208 -8.64 5.30 -15.77
CA ASN A 208 -7.35 5.14 -15.13
C ASN A 208 -7.00 6.36 -14.29
N PHE A 209 -6.50 6.13 -13.08
CA PHE A 209 -5.87 7.14 -12.22
C PHE A 209 -4.37 6.87 -12.13
N CYS A 210 -3.60 7.90 -11.82
CA CYS A 210 -2.16 7.74 -11.59
C CYS A 210 -1.64 8.78 -10.58
N VAL A 211 -0.51 8.48 -9.97
CA VAL A 211 0.10 9.29 -8.90
C VAL A 211 0.72 10.60 -9.40
N THR A 212 1.20 10.67 -10.65
CA THR A 212 1.94 11.83 -11.19
C THR A 212 1.61 12.15 -12.64
N ASN A 213 1.87 13.39 -13.07
CA ASN A 213 1.76 13.78 -14.48
C ASN A 213 2.79 13.07 -15.36
N ALA A 214 4.00 12.80 -14.84
CA ALA A 214 5.01 12.04 -15.58
C ALA A 214 4.51 10.61 -15.89
N MET A 215 3.91 9.93 -14.91
CA MET A 215 3.31 8.61 -15.14
C MET A 215 2.12 8.68 -16.11
N LYS A 216 1.28 9.73 -16.03
CA LYS A 216 0.20 9.96 -16.98
C LYS A 216 0.70 10.06 -18.43
N GLU A 217 1.77 10.82 -18.65
CA GLU A 217 2.37 10.99 -19.97
C GLU A 217 3.00 9.68 -20.47
N ASP A 218 3.70 8.94 -19.60
CA ASP A 218 4.29 7.65 -19.94
C ASP A 218 3.21 6.61 -20.32
N LEU A 219 2.15 6.49 -19.51
CA LEU A 219 0.99 5.64 -19.78
C LEU A 219 0.33 6.00 -21.12
N LEU A 220 0.21 7.29 -21.44
CA LEU A 220 -0.38 7.74 -22.69
C LEU A 220 0.51 7.41 -23.89
N HIS A 221 1.78 7.80 -23.85
CA HIS A 221 2.69 7.66 -25.00
C HIS A 221 3.09 6.21 -25.24
N ASN A 222 3.51 5.51 -24.19
CA ASN A 222 4.08 4.17 -24.33
C ASN A 222 2.99 3.09 -24.35
N TRP A 223 1.89 3.29 -23.60
CA TRP A 223 0.88 2.25 -23.38
C TRP A 223 -0.47 2.61 -24.03
N ARG A 224 -0.66 3.84 -24.50
CA ARG A 224 -1.94 4.36 -25.03
C ARG A 224 -3.08 4.26 -24.02
N ILE A 225 -2.75 4.43 -22.74
CA ILE A 225 -3.70 4.47 -21.62
C ILE A 225 -3.92 5.94 -21.24
N LYS A 226 -5.16 6.40 -21.30
CA LYS A 226 -5.54 7.74 -20.83
C LYS A 226 -5.81 7.68 -19.33
N ALA A 227 -4.99 8.39 -18.55
CA ALA A 227 -5.13 8.48 -17.11
C ALA A 227 -5.38 9.91 -16.63
N ILE A 228 -5.99 10.03 -15.45
CA ILE A 228 -6.15 11.28 -14.70
C ILE A 228 -5.20 11.23 -13.52
N THR A 229 -4.43 12.31 -13.31
CA THR A 229 -3.49 12.39 -12.20
C THR A 229 -4.24 12.77 -10.93
N LEU A 230 -4.10 11.93 -9.90
CA LEU A 230 -4.57 12.17 -8.54
C LEU A 230 -3.34 12.14 -7.64
N TYR A 231 -2.88 13.32 -7.25
CA TYR A 231 -1.78 13.45 -6.30
C TYR A 231 -2.22 13.02 -4.92
N ASP A 232 -1.36 12.26 -4.24
CA ASP A 232 -1.57 11.94 -2.85
C ASP A 232 -1.48 13.20 -1.99
N LYS A 233 -2.36 13.27 -1.00
CA LYS A 233 -2.35 14.33 0.01
C LYS A 233 -2.04 13.71 1.36
N PRO A 234 -1.23 14.38 2.19
CA PRO A 234 -1.01 13.93 3.55
C PRO A 234 -2.34 13.93 4.31
N ALA A 235 -2.46 12.99 5.22
CA ALA A 235 -3.56 12.92 6.17
C ALA A 235 -3.61 14.17 7.05
N ALA A 236 -4.81 14.52 7.55
CA ALA A 236 -4.97 15.70 8.43
C ALA A 236 -4.21 15.60 9.77
N ILE A 237 -3.76 14.41 10.14
CA ILE A 237 -2.91 14.18 11.32
C ILE A 237 -1.50 14.79 11.15
N PHE A 238 -1.03 14.99 9.92
CA PHE A 238 0.24 15.66 9.64
C PHE A 238 0.02 17.18 9.67
N LYS A 239 0.25 17.77 10.84
CA LYS A 239 0.12 19.21 11.10
C LYS A 239 1.26 19.69 11.98
N LYS A 240 1.46 21.00 12.04
CA LYS A 240 2.42 21.59 12.99
C LYS A 240 2.06 21.18 14.41
N THR A 241 3.06 20.75 15.17
CA THR A 241 2.89 20.26 16.54
C THR A 241 3.41 21.31 17.54
N PRO A 242 2.69 21.60 18.63
CA PRO A 242 3.18 22.44 19.74
C PRO A 242 4.53 21.97 20.28
N VAL A 243 5.36 22.89 20.76
CA VAL A 243 6.73 22.61 21.21
C VAL A 243 6.73 21.69 22.44
N GLU A 244 5.69 21.75 23.26
CA GLU A 244 5.50 20.91 24.45
C GLU A 244 5.36 19.43 24.07
N LEU A 245 4.58 19.13 23.03
CA LEU A 245 4.41 17.76 22.52
C LEU A 245 5.69 17.26 21.85
N GLN A 246 6.43 18.14 21.17
CA GLN A 246 7.74 17.80 20.61
C GLN A 246 8.73 17.44 21.73
N HIS A 247 8.76 18.23 22.81
CA HIS A 247 9.62 17.98 23.96
C HIS A 247 9.31 16.64 24.62
N GLN A 248 8.02 16.33 24.86
CA GLN A 248 7.60 15.03 25.39
C GLN A 248 8.10 13.86 24.51
N LEU A 249 7.99 14.00 23.18
CA LEU A 249 8.49 12.99 22.26
C LEU A 249 10.02 12.86 22.33
N PHE A 250 10.76 13.97 22.36
CA PHE A 250 12.21 13.92 22.44
C PHE A 250 12.70 13.33 23.75
N MET A 251 12.05 13.63 24.87
CA MET A 251 12.35 13.00 26.16
C MET A 251 12.07 11.50 26.14
N LYS A 252 10.96 11.06 25.52
CA LYS A 252 10.68 9.64 25.29
C LYS A 252 11.81 8.96 24.49
N PHE A 253 12.28 9.59 23.41
CA PHE A 253 13.35 9.02 22.58
C PHE A 253 14.74 9.11 23.21
N ALA A 254 15.01 10.09 24.05
CA ALA A 254 16.27 10.23 24.78
C ALA A 254 16.57 8.98 25.63
N VAL A 255 15.54 8.32 26.17
CA VAL A 255 15.68 7.08 26.96
C VAL A 255 16.37 5.97 26.16
N ASP A 256 15.97 5.77 24.90
CA ASP A 256 16.41 4.64 24.06
C ASP A 256 17.50 5.01 23.05
N TYR A 257 17.58 6.29 22.68
CA TYR A 257 18.41 6.77 21.57
C TYR A 257 19.33 7.90 22.03
N ALA A 258 20.61 7.58 22.16
CA ALA A 258 21.66 8.54 22.53
C ALA A 258 21.65 9.86 21.73
N PRO A 259 21.32 9.90 20.42
CA PRO A 259 21.26 11.17 19.67
C PRO A 259 20.20 12.18 20.14
N PHE A 260 19.22 11.74 20.93
CA PHE A 260 18.19 12.61 21.50
C PHE A 260 18.55 13.14 22.90
N ASN A 261 19.64 12.65 23.50
CA ASN A 261 20.11 13.11 24.81
C ASN A 261 20.67 14.53 24.75
N ALA A 262 20.54 15.26 25.86
CA ALA A 262 21.17 16.56 26.01
C ALA A 262 22.69 16.47 25.79
N ARG A 263 23.26 17.45 25.08
CA ARG A 263 24.70 17.49 24.74
C ARG A 263 25.60 17.97 25.88
N SER A 264 25.03 18.55 26.94
CA SER A 264 25.76 19.08 28.08
C SER A 264 25.35 18.38 29.37
N ASP A 265 26.32 17.91 30.15
CA ASP A 265 26.13 17.34 31.49
C ASP A 265 25.79 18.40 32.56
N CYS A 266 25.57 19.65 32.16
CA CYS A 266 25.14 20.72 33.05
C CYS A 266 23.68 20.50 33.47
N THR A 267 23.49 19.69 34.50
CA THR A 267 22.23 19.53 35.22
C THR A 267 21.98 20.77 36.06
N GLU A 268 21.49 21.83 35.42
CA GLU A 268 20.75 22.85 36.15
C GLU A 268 19.55 22.16 36.80
N ALA A 269 19.47 22.17 38.13
CA ALA A 269 18.52 21.38 38.93
C ALA A 269 17.03 21.64 38.61
N HIS A 270 16.73 22.62 37.77
CA HIS A 270 15.38 23.07 37.40
C HIS A 270 15.11 23.04 35.89
N MET A 271 15.96 22.41 35.09
CA MET A 271 15.81 22.31 33.64
C MET A 271 15.78 20.85 33.18
N GLU A 272 14.75 20.48 32.43
CA GLU A 272 14.68 19.20 31.70
C GLU A 272 15.08 19.46 30.24
N ARG A 273 16.10 18.75 29.74
CA ARG A 273 16.69 19.03 28.43
C ARG A 273 16.76 17.77 27.57
N SER A 274 16.45 17.92 26.29
CA SER A 274 16.80 16.97 25.23
C SER A 274 17.86 17.59 24.31
N ALA A 275 18.29 16.87 23.26
CA ALA A 275 19.16 17.43 22.23
C ALA A 275 18.56 18.68 21.53
N PHE A 276 17.22 18.83 21.54
CA PHE A 276 16.50 19.80 20.70
C PHE A 276 15.70 20.85 21.47
N THR A 277 15.25 20.53 22.69
CA THR A 277 14.29 21.32 23.45
C THR A 277 14.64 21.33 24.92
N GLU A 278 14.25 22.40 25.61
CA GLU A 278 14.47 22.59 27.03
C GLU A 278 13.17 23.02 27.70
N LYS A 279 12.89 22.46 28.87
CA LYS A 279 11.74 22.76 29.70
C LYS A 279 12.20 23.30 31.04
N ASN A 280 11.74 24.49 31.38
CA ASN A 280 11.95 25.06 32.70
C ASN A 280 10.88 24.52 33.66
N LEU A 281 11.31 23.79 34.70
CA LEU A 281 10.42 23.13 35.66
C LEU A 281 9.73 24.11 36.62
N THR A 282 10.23 25.35 36.74
CA THR A 282 9.64 26.38 37.61
C THR A 282 8.53 27.18 36.94
N THR A 283 8.69 27.47 35.65
CA THR A 283 7.73 28.25 34.85
C THR A 283 6.84 27.38 33.97
N ASP A 284 7.13 26.08 33.86
CA ASP A 284 6.49 25.10 32.97
C ASP A 284 6.53 25.51 31.49
N THR A 285 7.49 26.34 31.11
CA THR A 285 7.67 26.83 29.74
C THR A 285 8.65 25.96 28.97
N VAL A 286 8.26 25.53 27.77
CA VAL A 286 9.12 24.75 26.87
C VAL A 286 9.63 25.65 25.73
N THR A 287 10.93 25.63 25.50
CA THR A 287 11.58 26.35 24.40
C THR A 287 12.49 25.42 23.61
N HIS A 288 12.88 25.86 22.42
CA HIS A 288 13.92 25.19 21.66
C HIS A 288 15.29 25.47 22.29
N GLY A 289 16.16 24.46 22.32
CA GLY A 289 17.52 24.61 22.86
C GLY A 289 18.41 25.45 21.94
N ASP A 290 19.28 26.27 22.54
CA ASP A 290 20.26 27.05 21.81
C ASP A 290 21.37 26.16 21.24
N GLY A 291 21.76 26.36 19.98
CA GLY A 291 22.79 25.55 19.32
C GLY A 291 22.39 24.08 19.06
N ARG A 292 21.08 23.77 19.13
CA ARG A 292 20.53 22.45 18.81
C ARG A 292 21.00 21.92 17.43
N PRO A 293 21.19 20.60 17.29
CA PRO A 293 21.45 20.02 15.98
C PRO A 293 20.21 20.14 15.08
N ALA A 294 20.43 20.09 13.77
CA ALA A 294 19.36 19.91 12.80
C ALA A 294 18.84 18.45 12.88
N LEU A 295 17.53 18.26 12.73
CA LEU A 295 16.91 16.94 12.63
C LEU A 295 16.56 16.66 11.16
N LEU A 296 17.12 15.59 10.63
CA LEU A 296 16.82 15.01 9.32
C LEU A 296 16.12 13.67 9.51
N ILE A 297 15.11 13.38 8.70
CA ILE A 297 14.43 12.07 8.73
C ILE A 297 14.34 11.49 7.33
N SER A 298 14.63 10.20 7.24
CA SER A 298 14.34 9.40 6.07
C SER A 298 13.47 8.21 6.46
N SER A 299 12.29 8.11 5.86
CA SER A 299 11.45 6.92 5.94
C SER A 299 11.74 6.02 4.75
N THR A 300 12.02 4.74 5.00
CA THR A 300 12.41 3.79 3.96
C THR A 300 11.77 2.42 4.18
N SER A 301 11.41 1.75 3.09
CA SER A 301 11.00 0.34 3.12
C SER A 301 12.18 -0.62 3.20
N TRP A 302 13.44 -0.14 3.16
CA TRP A 302 14.66 -0.95 3.14
C TRP A 302 14.63 -2.05 2.07
N THR A 303 14.11 -1.70 0.90
CA THR A 303 13.95 -2.57 -0.27
C THR A 303 14.92 -2.16 -1.38
N GLU A 304 15.10 -3.03 -2.38
CA GLU A 304 16.08 -2.85 -3.46
C GLU A 304 15.75 -1.68 -4.41
N ASP A 305 14.50 -1.18 -4.42
CA ASP A 305 14.08 0.01 -5.17
C ASP A 305 14.58 1.32 -4.59
N GLU A 306 15.01 1.34 -3.32
CA GLU A 306 15.51 2.52 -2.62
C GLU A 306 17.03 2.42 -2.43
N ASP A 307 17.79 3.19 -3.22
CA ASP A 307 19.24 3.27 -3.05
C ASP A 307 19.61 4.21 -1.90
N PHE A 308 19.74 3.60 -0.72
CA PHE A 308 20.07 4.32 0.50
C PHE A 308 21.55 4.72 0.59
N SER A 309 22.41 4.16 -0.28
CA SER A 309 23.82 4.54 -0.33
C SER A 309 24.01 6.03 -0.67
N VAL A 310 23.08 6.59 -1.46
CA VAL A 310 23.03 8.02 -1.79
C VAL A 310 22.92 8.89 -0.53
N LEU A 311 22.04 8.53 0.42
CA LEU A 311 21.92 9.27 1.67
C LEU A 311 23.20 9.14 2.50
N LEU A 312 23.73 7.92 2.64
CA LEU A 312 24.94 7.69 3.44
C LEU A 312 26.14 8.47 2.90
N SER A 313 26.32 8.49 1.57
CA SER A 313 27.36 9.30 0.91
C SER A 313 27.17 10.79 1.18
N ALA A 314 25.94 11.30 1.08
CA ALA A 314 25.66 12.70 1.36
C ALA A 314 25.95 13.09 2.83
N LEU A 315 25.71 12.18 3.78
CA LEU A 315 26.03 12.40 5.20
C LEU A 315 27.54 12.41 5.45
N GLN A 316 28.32 11.57 4.74
CA GLN A 316 29.79 11.60 4.80
C GLN A 316 30.35 12.91 4.24
N ASP A 317 29.83 13.37 3.11
CA ASP A 317 30.21 14.64 2.50
C ASP A 317 29.89 15.80 3.45
N TYR A 318 28.69 15.79 4.04
CA TYR A 318 28.27 16.79 5.04
C TYR A 318 29.22 16.85 6.24
N ASP A 319 29.61 15.70 6.81
CA ASP A 319 30.55 15.63 7.93
C ASP A 319 31.96 16.13 7.54
N THR A 320 32.39 15.83 6.31
CA THR A 320 33.66 16.29 5.74
C THR A 320 33.68 17.80 5.55
N PHE A 321 32.59 18.39 5.05
CA PHE A 321 32.47 19.84 4.90
C PHE A 321 32.58 20.58 6.23
N ILE A 322 31.95 20.06 7.30
CA ILE A 322 32.07 20.62 8.65
C ILE A 322 33.51 20.48 9.16
N THR A 323 34.11 19.30 9.01
CA THR A 323 35.49 19.04 9.45
C THR A 323 36.50 19.96 8.73
N ASN A 324 36.22 20.33 7.48
CA ASN A 324 37.02 21.25 6.68
C ASN A 324 36.76 22.74 6.99
N GLY A 325 35.97 23.06 8.03
CA GLY A 325 35.78 24.42 8.53
C GLY A 325 34.50 25.12 8.06
N SER A 326 33.56 24.41 7.41
CA SER A 326 32.26 24.98 7.06
C SER A 326 31.41 25.18 8.31
N LYS A 327 30.75 26.34 8.43
CA LYS A 327 29.84 26.67 9.54
C LYS A 327 28.45 26.09 9.28
N LEU A 328 28.27 24.79 9.50
CA LEU A 328 26.99 24.10 9.44
C LEU A 328 26.63 23.50 10.80
N PRO A 329 25.33 23.37 11.15
CA PRO A 329 24.93 22.74 12.41
C PRO A 329 25.28 21.26 12.41
N SER A 330 25.51 20.69 13.60
CA SER A 330 25.53 19.22 13.73
C SER A 330 24.17 18.63 13.32
N LEU A 331 24.17 17.37 12.93
CA LEU A 331 22.98 16.71 12.38
C LEU A 331 22.63 15.47 13.20
N VAL A 332 21.33 15.27 13.45
CA VAL A 332 20.77 14.00 13.88
C VAL A 332 19.92 13.48 12.73
N CYS A 333 20.29 12.33 12.17
CA CYS A 333 19.59 11.67 11.08
C CYS A 333 18.83 10.46 11.62
N VAL A 334 17.51 10.51 11.51
CA VAL A 334 16.60 9.43 11.90
C VAL A 334 16.20 8.64 10.66
N ILE A 335 16.52 7.36 10.62
CA ILE A 335 16.13 6.49 9.51
C ILE A 335 15.12 5.46 10.00
N THR A 336 13.86 5.63 9.62
CA THR A 336 12.76 4.78 10.09
C THR A 336 12.24 3.85 8.99
N GLY A 337 11.54 2.80 9.42
CA GLY A 337 10.87 1.83 8.55
C GLY A 337 11.38 0.40 8.71
N LYS A 338 10.86 -0.49 7.88
CA LYS A 338 11.06 -1.94 7.98
C LYS A 338 11.23 -2.58 6.61
N GLY A 339 12.27 -3.37 6.46
CA GLY A 339 12.45 -4.25 5.32
C GLY A 339 13.73 -5.07 5.36
N PRO A 340 13.97 -5.86 4.31
CA PRO A 340 15.00 -6.90 4.30
C PRO A 340 16.43 -6.35 4.37
N LEU A 341 16.69 -5.16 3.83
CA LEU A 341 18.04 -4.58 3.78
C LEU A 341 18.41 -3.77 5.03
N LYS A 342 17.52 -3.66 6.03
CA LYS A 342 17.78 -2.84 7.23
C LYS A 342 19.09 -3.23 7.92
N GLU A 343 19.29 -4.51 8.20
CA GLU A 343 20.50 -4.95 8.91
C GLU A 343 21.78 -4.75 8.09
N TYR A 344 21.69 -4.87 6.75
CA TYR A 344 22.81 -4.59 5.86
C TYR A 344 23.26 -3.12 5.99
N TYR A 345 22.33 -2.18 5.88
CA TYR A 345 22.65 -0.75 6.02
C TYR A 345 23.03 -0.37 7.46
N CYS A 346 22.42 -0.98 8.48
CA CYS A 346 22.84 -0.78 9.87
C CYS A 346 24.31 -1.14 10.10
N LYS A 347 24.84 -2.17 9.41
CA LYS A 347 26.28 -2.51 9.48
C LYS A 347 27.13 -1.41 8.85
N LEU A 348 26.76 -0.95 7.64
CA LEU A 348 27.45 0.15 6.98
C LEU A 348 27.46 1.42 7.84
N ILE A 349 26.32 1.76 8.45
CA ILE A 349 26.19 2.94 9.34
C ILE A 349 27.14 2.84 10.54
N ARG A 350 27.33 1.66 11.13
CA ARG A 350 28.27 1.48 12.25
C ARG A 350 29.73 1.65 11.83
N GLU A 351 30.05 1.39 10.58
CA GLU A 351 31.39 1.58 10.01
C GLU A 351 31.65 3.06 9.69
N LEU A 352 30.60 3.89 9.55
CA LEU A 352 30.73 5.33 9.35
C LEU A 352 31.24 6.00 10.63
N GLN A 353 32.48 6.48 10.60
CA GLN A 353 33.11 7.23 11.69
C GLN A 353 32.80 8.73 11.60
N LEU A 354 31.51 9.10 11.66
CA LEU A 354 31.05 10.49 11.55
C LEU A 354 31.21 11.22 12.89
N LYS A 355 31.65 12.48 12.86
CA LYS A 355 31.88 13.28 14.08
C LYS A 355 30.72 14.24 14.39
N ASN A 356 30.17 14.87 13.36
CA ASN A 356 29.17 15.92 13.46
C ASN A 356 27.76 15.44 13.09
N VAL A 357 27.64 14.21 12.61
CA VAL A 357 26.38 13.55 12.23
C VAL A 357 26.17 12.35 13.12
N GLN A 358 25.01 12.25 13.75
CA GLN A 358 24.59 11.08 14.51
C GLN A 358 23.40 10.42 13.81
N ILE A 359 23.46 9.11 13.62
CA ILE A 359 22.42 8.36 12.92
C ILE A 359 21.75 7.40 13.90
N CYS A 360 20.41 7.36 13.92
CA CYS A 360 19.66 6.33 14.64
C CYS A 360 18.52 5.77 13.79
N THR A 361 18.13 4.53 14.09
CA THR A 361 17.09 3.81 13.34
C THR A 361 15.91 3.39 14.22
N PRO A 362 15.16 4.34 14.79
CA PRO A 362 14.13 4.05 15.77
C PRO A 362 12.93 3.32 15.14
N TRP A 363 12.25 2.54 15.97
CA TRP A 363 10.88 2.16 15.67
C TRP A 363 9.97 3.32 16.07
N LEU A 364 9.19 3.83 15.12
CA LEU A 364 8.25 4.92 15.37
C LEU A 364 6.84 4.37 15.40
N GLU A 365 6.15 4.57 16.52
CA GLU A 365 4.73 4.31 16.61
C GLU A 365 3.96 5.24 15.65
N ALA A 366 2.80 4.78 15.17
CA ALA A 366 2.00 5.53 14.19
C ALA A 366 1.60 6.94 14.69
N GLU A 367 1.49 7.12 16.01
CA GLU A 367 1.13 8.38 16.67
C GLU A 367 2.34 9.32 16.84
N ASP A 368 3.54 8.76 17.03
CA ASP A 368 4.78 9.52 17.22
C ASP A 368 5.30 10.09 15.89
N TYR A 369 5.08 9.37 14.79
CA TYR A 369 5.63 9.74 13.48
C TYR A 369 5.16 11.13 12.98
N PRO A 370 3.87 11.51 13.02
CA PRO A 370 3.44 12.86 12.65
C PRO A 370 4.05 13.96 13.52
N VAL A 371 4.21 13.70 14.83
CA VAL A 371 4.83 14.67 15.77
C VAL A 371 6.28 14.91 15.40
N LEU A 372 7.02 13.83 15.14
CA LEU A 372 8.42 13.90 14.74
C LEU A 372 8.59 14.62 13.39
N LEU A 373 7.76 14.27 12.40
CA LEU A 373 7.78 14.92 11.09
C LEU A 373 7.47 16.43 11.18
N ALA A 374 6.58 16.83 12.09
CA ALA A 374 6.19 18.22 12.25
C ALA A 374 7.33 19.14 12.76
N TYR A 375 8.33 18.56 13.42
CA TYR A 375 9.49 19.31 13.92
C TYR A 375 10.59 19.47 12.87
N MET A 376 10.73 18.51 11.96
CA MET A 376 11.89 18.37 11.08
C MET A 376 12.33 19.68 10.41
N ASN A 377 13.65 19.83 10.33
CA ASN A 377 14.28 21.00 9.72
C ASN A 377 14.94 20.65 8.38
N LEU A 378 15.08 19.37 8.04
CA LEU A 378 15.64 18.84 6.79
C LEU A 378 14.92 17.57 6.32
#